data_AF-A0A5E4FUY6-F1
#
_entry.id   AF-A0A5E4FUY6-F1
#
_cell.length_a   1.000
_cell.length_b   1.000
_cell.length_c   1.000
_cell.angle_alpha   90.00
_cell.angle_beta   90.00
_cell.angle_gamma   90.00
#
_symmetry.space_group_name_H-M   'P 1'
#
loop_
_entity.id
_entity.type
_entity.pdbx_description
1 polymer ?
#
loop_
_entity_poly.entity_id
_entity_poly.type
_entity_poly.pdbx_seq_one_letter_code
_entity_poly.pdbx_strand_id
1 'polypeptide(L)'
;MAIQAVGHALNEFMIIMHSENVERPLTRRTVTRKGYNYIHNALSEDPEHFRQMYRMYPDVFHKLCNIIREKTQLQDIRLICVEEMLATFLRVVGQNNRFSVIRDTFGRSHFTTSRSFNKVLKALNTLAPEILVKPEFAVPAKIRESTRVYPYFKNYIGAIDGTHIPAMVTGVDVSSYCNRHGTISQGKYFLVDCGFPNRRQFLAQFRGVRYHLQDFASQGRDPATRS
;
A
#
# COMPACT_ATOMS: atom_id res chain seq x y z
N MET A 1 -1.17 -20.73 -30.35
CA MET A 1 -2.42 -21.06 -31.09
C MET A 1 -3.58 -21.50 -30.18
N ALA A 2 -3.37 -22.31 -29.14
CA ALA A 2 -4.45 -22.75 -28.25
C ALA A 2 -5.16 -21.63 -27.45
N ILE A 3 -4.43 -20.65 -26.93
CA ILE A 3 -5.02 -19.55 -26.11
C ILE A 3 -5.92 -18.64 -26.94
N GLN A 4 -5.56 -18.37 -28.21
CA GLN A 4 -6.38 -17.57 -29.12
C GLN A 4 -7.67 -18.30 -29.53
N ALA A 5 -7.60 -19.62 -29.73
CA ALA A 5 -8.78 -20.44 -30.01
C ALA A 5 -9.75 -20.50 -28.81
N VAL A 6 -9.22 -20.62 -27.59
CA VAL A 6 -10.04 -20.54 -26.36
C VAL A 6 -10.66 -19.16 -26.20
N GLY A 7 -9.90 -18.09 -26.47
CA GLY A 7 -10.42 -16.72 -26.43
C GLY A 7 -11.56 -16.49 -27.42
N HIS A 8 -11.43 -17.00 -28.64
CA HIS A 8 -12.47 -16.90 -29.67
C HIS A 8 -13.72 -17.70 -29.28
N ALA A 9 -13.56 -18.94 -28.80
CA ALA A 9 -14.68 -19.77 -28.36
C ALA A 9 -15.47 -19.15 -27.20
N LEU A 10 -14.77 -18.53 -26.23
CA LEU A 10 -15.42 -17.82 -25.13
C LEU A 10 -16.15 -16.55 -25.59
N ASN A 11 -15.61 -15.84 -26.58
CA ASN A 11 -16.23 -14.64 -27.11
C ASN A 11 -17.51 -14.96 -27.89
N GLU A 12 -17.47 -15.97 -28.76
CA GLU A 12 -18.65 -16.51 -29.46
C GLU A 12 -19.73 -16.95 -28.46
N PHE A 13 -19.34 -17.68 -27.41
CA PHE A 13 -20.25 -18.11 -26.35
C PHE A 13 -20.88 -16.93 -25.61
N MET A 14 -20.10 -15.90 -25.28
CA MET A 14 -20.60 -14.69 -24.62
C MET A 14 -21.57 -13.89 -25.51
N ILE A 15 -21.33 -13.82 -26.83
CA ILE A 15 -22.21 -13.17 -27.79
C ILE A 15 -23.56 -13.91 -27.88
N ILE A 16 -23.52 -15.24 -27.95
CA ILE A 16 -24.72 -16.10 -27.97
C ILE A 16 -25.54 -15.86 -26.69
N MET A 17 -24.92 -15.89 -25.51
CA MET A 17 -25.62 -15.70 -24.24
C MET A 17 -26.12 -14.26 -24.02
N HIS A 18 -25.52 -13.26 -24.67
CA HIS A 18 -25.97 -11.86 -24.61
C HIS A 18 -27.23 -11.58 -25.46
N SER A 19 -27.57 -12.47 -26.40
CA SER A 19 -28.80 -12.37 -27.22
C SER A 19 -30.06 -12.84 -26.48
N GLU A 20 -29.89 -13.53 -25.35
CA GLU A 20 -30.98 -13.91 -24.47
C GLU A 20 -31.25 -12.80 -23.44
N ASN A 21 -32.52 -12.45 -23.25
CA ASN A 21 -32.92 -11.55 -22.17
C ASN A 21 -32.63 -12.20 -20.82
N VAL A 22 -31.44 -11.96 -20.27
CA VAL A 22 -31.09 -12.37 -18.92
C VAL A 22 -31.87 -11.48 -17.95
N GLU A 23 -32.98 -12.00 -17.42
CA GLU A 23 -33.60 -11.44 -16.23
C GLU A 23 -32.53 -11.41 -15.13
N ARG A 24 -32.12 -10.20 -14.74
CA ARG A 24 -31.25 -9.98 -13.59
C ARG A 24 -32.15 -9.70 -12.39
N PRO A 25 -32.57 -10.73 -11.63
CA PRO A 25 -33.38 -10.48 -10.45
C PRO A 25 -32.57 -9.56 -9.52
N LEU A 26 -33.19 -8.45 -9.11
CA LEU A 26 -32.67 -7.57 -8.06
C LEU A 26 -32.77 -8.32 -6.72
N THR A 27 -32.03 -9.41 -6.57
CA THR A 27 -31.92 -10.12 -5.30
C THR A 27 -31.00 -9.32 -4.40
N ARG A 28 -31.61 -8.54 -3.51
CA ARG A 28 -30.90 -7.95 -2.38
C ARG A 28 -30.32 -9.11 -1.56
N ARG A 29 -29.00 -9.32 -1.65
CA ARG A 29 -28.32 -10.38 -0.90
C ARG A 29 -28.63 -10.26 0.59
N THR A 30 -28.95 -11.40 1.20
CA THR A 30 -29.20 -11.51 2.62
C THR A 30 -27.93 -11.16 3.41
N VAL A 31 -28.16 -10.55 4.58
CA VAL A 31 -27.11 -10.29 5.54
C VAL A 31 -26.59 -11.63 6.09
N THR A 32 -25.30 -11.90 5.96
CA THR A 32 -24.69 -13.17 6.41
C THR A 32 -23.60 -12.97 7.47
N ARG A 33 -23.32 -14.03 8.26
CA ARG A 33 -22.13 -14.16 9.13
C ARG A 33 -20.89 -14.69 8.39
N LYS A 34 -20.95 -14.79 7.06
CA LYS A 34 -19.88 -15.39 6.25
C LYS A 34 -18.52 -14.72 6.49
N GLY A 35 -18.48 -13.38 6.47
CA GLY A 35 -17.25 -12.62 6.67
C GLY A 35 -16.66 -12.81 8.08
N TYR A 36 -17.50 -12.83 9.10
CA TYR A 36 -17.12 -13.12 10.48
C TYR A 36 -16.49 -14.51 10.60
N ASN A 37 -17.16 -15.55 10.11
CA ASN A 37 -16.65 -16.92 10.19
C ASN A 37 -15.33 -17.06 9.41
N TYR A 38 -15.25 -16.45 8.21
CA TYR A 38 -14.04 -16.49 7.39
C TYR A 38 -12.83 -15.91 8.10
N ILE A 39 -12.94 -14.71 8.69
CA ILE A 39 -11.77 -14.09 9.34
C ILE A 39 -11.34 -14.85 10.59
N HIS A 40 -12.29 -15.40 11.36
CA HIS A 40 -11.97 -16.18 12.56
C HIS A 40 -11.28 -17.50 12.20
N ASN A 41 -11.69 -18.15 11.11
CA ASN A 41 -10.99 -19.32 10.59
C ASN A 41 -9.59 -18.94 10.09
N ALA A 42 -9.47 -17.87 9.30
CA ALA A 42 -8.17 -17.43 8.79
C ALA A 42 -7.16 -17.09 9.91
N LEU A 43 -7.65 -16.60 11.06
CA LEU A 43 -6.83 -16.31 12.23
C LEU A 43 -6.40 -17.56 13.02
N SER A 44 -7.13 -18.67 12.91
CA SER A 44 -6.85 -19.93 13.62
C SER A 44 -6.12 -20.98 12.77
N GLU A 45 -6.04 -20.76 11.46
CA GLU A 45 -5.32 -21.61 10.51
C GLU A 45 -3.80 -21.33 10.54
N ASP A 46 -3.12 -21.39 9.38
CA ASP A 46 -1.68 -21.20 9.26
C ASP A 46 -1.27 -19.72 9.42
N PRO A 47 -0.46 -19.38 10.45
CA PRO A 47 0.02 -18.02 10.67
C PRO A 47 0.87 -17.45 9.51
N GLU A 48 1.60 -18.31 8.79
CA GLU A 48 2.42 -17.87 7.65
C GLU A 48 1.53 -17.52 6.46
N HIS A 49 0.53 -18.35 6.17
CA HIS A 49 -0.50 -18.01 5.19
C HIS A 49 -1.22 -16.70 5.53
N PHE A 50 -1.59 -16.51 6.80
CA PHE A 50 -2.22 -15.27 7.26
C PHE A 50 -1.30 -14.07 7.02
N ARG A 51 -0.01 -14.17 7.38
CA ARG A 51 0.99 -13.13 7.12
C ARG A 51 1.10 -12.81 5.63
N GLN A 52 1.11 -13.82 4.76
CA GLN A 52 1.17 -13.60 3.32
C GLN A 52 -0.04 -12.82 2.81
N MET A 53 -1.23 -13.10 3.32
CA MET A 53 -2.48 -12.46 2.90
C MET A 53 -2.66 -11.06 3.48
N TYR A 54 -2.34 -10.86 4.76
CA TYR A 54 -2.66 -9.64 5.51
C TYR A 54 -1.44 -8.78 5.88
N ARG A 55 -0.23 -9.21 5.49
CA ARG A 55 1.06 -8.52 5.70
C ARG A 55 1.48 -8.37 7.17
N MET A 56 0.83 -9.08 8.08
CA MET A 56 1.16 -9.12 9.51
C MET A 56 0.76 -10.47 10.10
N TYR A 57 1.41 -10.86 11.20
CA TYR A 57 1.04 -12.08 11.93
C TYR A 57 -0.31 -11.93 12.65
N PRO A 58 -1.03 -13.04 12.91
CA PRO A 58 -2.32 -13.02 13.58
C PRO A 58 -2.31 -12.31 14.95
N ASP A 59 -1.25 -12.46 15.74
CA ASP A 59 -1.12 -11.83 17.04
C ASP A 59 -0.99 -10.30 16.93
N VAL A 60 -0.21 -9.82 15.95
CA VAL A 60 -0.05 -8.39 15.63
C VAL A 60 -1.37 -7.82 15.11
N PHE A 61 -2.09 -8.60 14.29
CA PHE A 61 -3.41 -8.22 13.80
C PHE A 61 -4.41 -8.02 14.95
N HIS A 62 -4.48 -8.97 15.89
CA HIS A 62 -5.34 -8.83 17.07
C HIS A 62 -4.96 -7.63 17.94
N LYS A 63 -3.66 -7.41 18.18
CA LYS A 63 -3.18 -6.20 18.90
C LYS A 63 -3.62 -4.92 18.20
N LEU A 64 -3.51 -4.85 16.88
CA LEU A 64 -3.96 -3.70 16.10
C LEU A 64 -5.48 -3.50 16.20
N CYS A 65 -6.28 -4.57 16.12
CA CYS A 65 -7.73 -4.50 16.35
C CYS A 65 -8.07 -3.94 17.74
N ASN A 66 -7.36 -4.36 18.79
CA ASN A 66 -7.57 -3.88 20.15
C ASN A 66 -7.21 -2.39 20.28
N ILE A 67 -6.03 -1.99 19.77
CA ILE A 67 -5.61 -0.58 19.74
C ILE A 67 -6.65 0.29 19.01
N ILE A 68 -7.16 -0.18 17.87
CA ILE A 68 -8.20 0.52 17.12
C ILE A 68 -9.47 0.70 17.95
N ARG A 69 -9.92 -0.34 18.66
CA ARG A 69 -11.12 -0.28 19.52
C ARG A 69 -10.94 0.67 20.70
N GLU A 70 -9.76 0.69 21.30
CA GLU A 70 -9.45 1.48 22.50
C GLU A 70 -9.21 2.96 22.18
N LYS A 71 -8.46 3.23 21.10
CA LYS A 71 -7.95 4.57 20.78
C LYS A 71 -8.72 5.28 19.67
N THR A 72 -9.70 4.63 19.05
CA THR A 72 -10.51 5.24 17.98
C THR A 72 -12.01 5.01 18.19
N GLN A 73 -12.83 5.67 17.37
CA GLN A 73 -14.30 5.50 17.40
C GLN A 73 -14.77 4.28 16.59
N LEU A 74 -13.84 3.48 16.03
CA LEU A 74 -14.19 2.33 15.22
C LEU A 74 -14.61 1.16 16.12
N GLN A 75 -15.88 0.79 16.02
CA GLN A 75 -16.49 -0.29 16.78
C GLN A 75 -17.16 -1.30 15.84
N ASP A 76 -17.45 -2.47 16.38
CA ASP A 76 -18.24 -3.48 15.70
C ASP A 76 -19.60 -2.88 15.30
N ILE A 77 -19.98 -3.09 14.04
CA ILE A 77 -21.35 -2.83 13.59
C ILE A 77 -22.11 -4.13 13.80
N ARG A 78 -23.44 -4.06 13.95
CA ARG A 78 -24.38 -5.19 14.12
C ARG A 78 -24.03 -6.49 13.35
N LEU A 79 -23.33 -6.39 12.21
CA LEU A 79 -23.06 -7.51 11.30
C LEU A 79 -21.61 -7.63 10.84
N ILE A 80 -20.75 -6.65 11.16
CA ILE A 80 -19.37 -6.58 10.67
C ILE A 80 -18.50 -6.17 11.85
N CYS A 81 -17.61 -7.06 12.27
CA CYS A 81 -16.66 -6.78 13.34
C CYS A 81 -15.45 -5.99 12.83
N VAL A 82 -14.70 -5.37 13.75
CA VAL A 82 -13.49 -4.61 13.43
C VAL A 82 -12.46 -5.48 12.71
N GLU A 83 -12.34 -6.77 13.05
CA GLU A 83 -11.46 -7.72 12.37
C GLU A 83 -11.83 -7.83 10.89
N GLU A 84 -13.12 -8.00 10.57
CA GLU A 84 -13.58 -8.11 9.18
C GLU A 84 -13.31 -6.80 8.40
N MET A 85 -13.52 -5.64 9.04
CA MET A 85 -13.24 -4.34 8.40
C MET A 85 -11.76 -4.14 8.15
N LEU A 86 -10.91 -4.43 9.14
CA LEU A 86 -9.46 -4.29 9.03
C LEU A 86 -8.89 -5.29 8.02
N ALA A 87 -9.34 -6.54 8.07
CA ALA A 87 -8.96 -7.57 7.09
C ALA A 87 -9.34 -7.16 5.67
N THR A 88 -10.53 -6.59 5.49
CA THR A 88 -10.95 -6.01 4.22
C THR A 88 -9.99 -4.92 3.75
N PHE A 89 -9.68 -3.94 4.61
CA PHE A 89 -8.75 -2.86 4.29
C PHE A 89 -7.36 -3.37 3.90
N LEU A 90 -6.79 -4.29 4.69
CA LEU A 90 -5.47 -4.87 4.43
C LEU A 90 -5.42 -5.69 3.14
N ARG A 91 -6.49 -6.39 2.77
CA ARG A 91 -6.53 -7.09 1.48
C ARG A 91 -6.57 -6.13 0.29
N VAL A 92 -7.19 -4.96 0.43
CA VAL A 92 -7.17 -3.92 -0.61
C VAL A 92 -5.78 -3.33 -0.74
N VAL A 93 -5.20 -2.84 0.36
CA VAL A 93 -3.92 -2.09 0.33
C VAL A 93 -2.71 -3.02 0.19
N GLY A 94 -2.70 -4.14 0.92
CA GLY A 94 -1.55 -5.05 0.99
C GLY A 94 -1.44 -6.04 -0.17
N GLN A 95 -2.54 -6.32 -0.89
CA GLN A 95 -2.55 -7.25 -2.02
C GLN A 95 -3.02 -6.61 -3.33
N ASN A 96 -3.40 -5.33 -3.32
CA ASN A 96 -4.03 -4.67 -4.47
C ASN A 96 -5.28 -5.43 -4.99
N ASN A 97 -6.01 -6.08 -4.09
CA ASN A 97 -7.18 -6.86 -4.48
C ASN A 97 -8.34 -5.95 -4.87
N ARG A 98 -8.99 -6.28 -5.99
CA ARG A 98 -10.25 -5.65 -6.41
C ARG A 98 -11.37 -5.96 -5.41
N PHE A 99 -12.29 -5.03 -5.23
CA PHE A 99 -13.45 -5.22 -4.33
C PHE A 99 -14.33 -6.41 -4.72
N SER A 100 -14.32 -6.84 -5.98
CA SER A 100 -15.04 -8.05 -6.42
C SER A 100 -14.54 -9.31 -5.72
N VAL A 101 -13.21 -9.47 -5.58
CA VAL A 101 -12.60 -10.61 -4.88
C VAL A 101 -12.97 -10.59 -3.40
N ILE A 102 -12.93 -9.40 -2.79
CA ILE A 102 -13.29 -9.20 -1.38
C ILE A 102 -14.77 -9.51 -1.14
N ARG A 103 -15.64 -9.11 -2.07
CA ARG A 103 -17.07 -9.42 -2.04
C ARG A 103 -17.29 -10.93 -1.98
N ASP A 104 -16.55 -11.70 -2.76
CA ASP A 104 -16.74 -13.16 -2.82
C ASP A 104 -16.19 -13.84 -1.55
N THR A 105 -15.10 -13.32 -0.99
CA THR A 105 -14.53 -13.78 0.28
C THR A 105 -15.46 -13.48 1.47
N PHE A 106 -15.75 -12.21 1.75
CA PHE A 106 -16.47 -11.80 2.97
C PHE A 106 -17.99 -11.75 2.79
N GLY A 107 -18.50 -11.91 1.56
CA GLY A 107 -19.94 -11.87 1.27
C GLY A 107 -20.56 -10.48 1.37
N ARG A 108 -19.77 -9.39 1.27
CA ARG A 108 -20.23 -8.00 1.42
C ARG A 108 -20.36 -7.28 0.08
N SER A 109 -21.39 -6.43 -0.06
CA SER A 109 -21.54 -5.58 -1.25
C SER A 109 -20.40 -4.59 -1.40
N HIS A 110 -20.13 -4.12 -2.63
CA HIS A 110 -19.12 -3.10 -2.90
C HIS A 110 -19.29 -1.85 -2.03
N PHE A 111 -20.53 -1.40 -1.85
CA PHE A 111 -20.85 -0.26 -0.98
C PHE A 111 -20.42 -0.51 0.48
N THR A 112 -20.72 -1.69 1.01
CA THR A 112 -20.35 -2.08 2.38
C THR A 112 -18.84 -2.20 2.56
N THR A 113 -18.16 -2.79 1.58
CA THR A 113 -16.71 -2.90 1.52
C THR A 113 -16.06 -1.51 1.52
N SER A 114 -16.54 -0.60 0.67
CA SER A 114 -16.05 0.77 0.61
C SER A 114 -16.28 1.53 1.92
N ARG A 115 -17.45 1.37 2.55
CA ARG A 115 -17.73 1.98 3.86
C ARG A 115 -16.79 1.47 4.94
N SER A 116 -16.54 0.16 4.97
CA SER A 116 -15.62 -0.46 5.93
C SER A 116 -14.19 0.02 5.70
N PHE A 117 -13.74 0.08 4.44
CA PHE A 117 -12.44 0.61 4.06
C PHE A 117 -12.22 2.04 4.58
N ASN A 118 -13.17 2.93 4.31
CA ASN A 118 -13.07 4.34 4.72
C ASN A 118 -13.12 4.51 6.25
N LYS A 119 -13.88 3.68 6.95
CA LYS A 119 -13.91 3.66 8.42
C LYS A 119 -12.55 3.29 9.00
N VAL A 120 -11.92 2.24 8.49
CA VAL A 120 -10.58 1.81 8.91
C VAL A 120 -9.54 2.86 8.57
N LEU A 121 -9.57 3.43 7.36
CA LEU A 121 -8.66 4.50 6.95
C LEU A 121 -8.73 5.69 7.92
N LYS A 122 -9.95 6.12 8.28
CA LYS A 122 -10.15 7.21 9.25
C LYS A 122 -9.57 6.84 10.63
N ALA A 123 -9.82 5.63 11.11
CA ALA A 123 -9.29 5.15 12.39
C ALA A 123 -7.74 5.15 12.39
N LEU A 124 -7.11 4.63 11.33
CA LEU A 124 -5.66 4.62 11.19
C LEU A 124 -5.07 6.03 11.10
N ASN A 125 -5.73 6.96 10.41
CA ASN A 125 -5.32 8.36 10.36
C ASN A 125 -5.39 9.05 11.74
N THR A 126 -6.31 8.62 12.61
CA THR A 126 -6.36 9.11 14.00
C THR A 126 -5.20 8.58 14.83
N LEU A 127 -4.74 7.34 14.58
CA LEU A 127 -3.60 6.74 15.29
C LEU A 127 -2.24 7.20 14.76
N ALA A 128 -2.19 7.61 13.48
CA ALA A 128 -0.94 7.92 12.79
C ALA A 128 -0.03 8.92 13.53
N PRO A 129 -0.51 10.01 14.14
CA PRO A 129 0.36 10.95 14.85
C PRO A 129 1.08 10.35 16.06
N GLU A 130 0.46 9.38 16.74
CA GLU A 130 1.04 8.73 17.93
C GLU A 130 1.98 7.58 17.53
N ILE A 131 1.65 6.84 16.47
CA ILE A 131 2.42 5.65 16.05
C ILE A 131 3.56 6.02 15.10
N LEU A 132 3.37 7.02 14.25
CA LEU A 132 4.35 7.48 13.25
C LEU A 132 5.09 8.73 13.72
N VAL A 133 5.47 8.76 15.00
CA VAL A 133 6.28 9.85 15.55
C VAL A 133 7.65 9.83 14.90
N LYS A 134 8.08 10.98 14.38
CA LYS A 134 9.43 11.16 13.84
C LYS A 134 10.44 10.94 14.98
N PRO A 135 11.40 10.01 14.86
CA PRO A 135 12.42 9.85 15.87
C PRO A 135 13.20 11.16 16.03
N GLU A 136 13.48 11.55 17.28
CA GLU A 136 14.26 12.75 17.57
C GLU A 136 15.63 12.67 16.88
N PHE A 137 16.00 13.78 16.26
CA PHE A 137 16.98 13.99 15.19
C PHE A 137 18.46 13.64 15.49
N ALA A 138 18.76 12.48 16.07
CA ALA A 138 20.12 11.99 16.15
C ALA A 138 20.47 11.22 14.88
N VAL A 139 21.34 11.80 14.05
CA VAL A 139 21.96 11.07 12.93
C VAL A 139 22.61 9.81 13.49
N PRO A 140 22.21 8.59 13.07
CA PRO A 140 22.82 7.37 13.57
C PRO A 140 24.34 7.42 13.41
N ALA A 141 25.09 6.95 14.41
CA ALA A 141 26.55 6.97 14.42
C ALA A 141 27.15 6.40 13.12
N LYS A 142 26.57 5.30 12.61
CA LYS A 142 26.92 4.65 11.35
C LYS A 142 26.86 5.56 10.11
N ILE A 143 25.94 6.53 10.10
CA ILE A 143 25.86 7.56 9.05
C ILE A 143 26.84 8.68 9.35
N ARG A 144 26.84 9.19 10.60
CA ARG A 144 27.66 10.33 11.04
C ARG A 144 29.16 10.10 10.85
N GLU A 145 29.65 8.90 11.13
CA GLU A 145 31.07 8.54 11.10
C GLU A 145 31.58 8.17 9.70
N SER A 146 30.67 8.03 8.73
CA SER A 146 31.03 7.66 7.37
C SER A 146 31.25 8.90 6.50
N THR A 147 32.50 9.14 6.10
CA THR A 147 32.89 10.20 5.16
C THR A 147 32.26 10.04 3.77
N ARG A 148 31.80 8.83 3.42
CA ARG A 148 31.13 8.54 2.15
C ARG A 148 29.64 8.89 2.16
N VAL A 149 29.00 8.82 3.33
CA VAL A 149 27.53 8.87 3.48
C VAL A 149 27.09 10.16 4.16
N TYR A 150 27.91 10.68 5.08
CA TYR A 150 27.77 12.03 5.62
C TYR A 150 28.44 13.05 4.66
N PRO A 151 27.83 14.22 4.38
CA PRO A 151 26.60 14.76 4.97
C PRO A 151 25.30 14.39 4.21
N TYR A 152 25.38 13.62 3.13
CA TYR A 152 24.26 13.39 2.21
C TYR A 152 23.01 12.77 2.86
N PHE A 153 23.18 11.91 3.86
CA PHE A 153 22.09 11.22 4.57
C PHE A 153 21.86 11.71 6.01
N LYS A 154 22.36 12.90 6.37
CA LYS A 154 22.28 13.42 7.75
C LYS A 154 20.85 13.50 8.31
N ASN A 155 19.84 13.68 7.45
CA ASN A 155 18.43 13.82 7.86
C ASN A 155 17.57 12.62 7.43
N TYR A 156 18.19 11.46 7.22
CA TYR A 156 17.51 10.30 6.69
C TYR A 156 16.75 9.52 7.77
N ILE A 157 15.45 9.28 7.58
CA ILE A 157 14.58 8.63 8.57
C ILE A 157 14.52 7.10 8.35
N GLY A 158 14.59 6.62 7.10
CA GLY A 158 14.55 5.19 6.80
C GLY A 158 14.20 4.86 5.34
N ALA A 159 14.54 3.65 4.92
CA ALA A 159 14.27 3.13 3.58
C ALA A 159 12.99 2.31 3.60
N ILE A 160 12.00 2.71 2.81
CA ILE A 160 10.92 1.80 2.46
C ILE A 160 11.46 0.95 1.33
N ASP A 161 12.05 -0.19 1.68
CA ASP A 161 12.29 -1.23 0.70
C ASP A 161 10.95 -1.91 0.41
N GLY A 162 10.52 -1.94 -0.85
CA GLY A 162 9.26 -2.64 -1.17
C GLY A 162 8.62 -2.42 -2.53
N THR A 163 8.98 -1.39 -3.31
CA THR A 163 8.33 -1.19 -4.62
C THR A 163 9.31 -0.73 -5.69
N HIS A 164 9.65 -1.66 -6.58
CA HIS A 164 10.34 -1.36 -7.83
C HIS A 164 9.37 -0.62 -8.77
N ILE A 165 9.59 0.69 -8.96
CA ILE A 165 8.82 1.47 -9.94
C ILE A 165 9.43 1.23 -11.32
N PRO A 166 8.67 0.80 -12.34
CA PRO A 166 9.17 0.66 -13.70
C PRO A 166 9.79 1.97 -14.18
N ALA A 167 11.02 1.92 -14.69
CA ALA A 167 11.72 3.09 -15.19
C ALA A 167 12.01 2.91 -16.68
N MET A 168 11.78 3.96 -17.46
CA MET A 168 12.17 4.00 -18.87
C MET A 168 13.47 4.78 -18.97
N VAL A 169 14.58 4.07 -19.14
CA VAL A 169 15.92 4.64 -19.23
C VAL A 169 16.56 4.11 -20.51
N THR A 170 17.25 4.97 -21.24
CA THR A 170 17.95 4.64 -22.49
C THR A 170 19.44 4.98 -22.36
N GLY A 171 20.27 4.32 -23.18
CA GLY A 171 21.71 4.58 -23.24
C GLY A 171 22.51 3.98 -22.07
N VAL A 172 23.60 4.66 -21.70
CA VAL A 172 24.64 4.15 -20.78
C VAL A 172 24.11 3.89 -19.36
N ASP A 173 23.03 4.56 -18.97
CA ASP A 173 22.44 4.48 -17.63
C ASP A 173 21.64 3.18 -17.37
N VAL A 174 21.24 2.42 -18.41
CA VAL A 174 20.34 1.25 -18.29
C VAL A 174 20.83 0.22 -17.26
N SER A 175 22.13 -0.02 -17.22
CA SER A 175 22.76 -0.96 -16.29
C SER A 175 22.54 -0.60 -14.82
N SER A 176 22.46 0.70 -14.51
CA SER A 176 22.24 1.23 -13.16
C SER A 176 20.78 1.13 -12.69
N TYR A 177 19.85 0.86 -13.62
CA TYR A 177 18.42 0.70 -13.37
C TYR A 177 17.94 -0.74 -13.50
N CYS A 178 18.84 -1.67 -13.82
CA CYS A 178 18.52 -3.08 -13.89
C CYS A 178 18.41 -3.65 -12.48
N ASN A 179 17.24 -4.21 -12.14
CA ASN A 179 17.10 -4.92 -10.88
C ASN A 179 17.71 -6.34 -10.97
N ARG A 180 17.74 -7.07 -9.85
CA ARG A 180 18.23 -8.46 -9.79
C ARG A 180 17.48 -9.44 -10.70
N HIS A 181 16.32 -9.05 -11.22
CA HIS A 181 15.47 -9.83 -12.12
C HIS A 181 15.61 -9.40 -13.59
N GLY A 182 16.62 -8.58 -13.92
CA GLY A 182 16.86 -8.15 -15.31
C GLY A 182 15.89 -7.09 -15.82
N THR A 183 15.00 -6.57 -14.98
CA THR A 183 13.98 -5.58 -15.38
C THR A 183 14.44 -4.17 -15.00
N ILE A 184 14.23 -3.22 -15.91
CA ILE A 184 14.54 -1.81 -15.67
C ILE A 184 13.52 -1.25 -14.66
N SER A 185 13.97 -1.02 -13.44
CA SER A 185 13.14 -0.49 -12.36
C SER A 185 13.97 0.26 -11.32
N GLN A 186 13.39 1.32 -10.76
CA GLN A 186 13.99 2.05 -9.64
C GLN A 186 13.62 1.36 -8.33
N GLY A 187 14.60 0.66 -7.74
CA GLY A 187 14.41 -0.26 -6.62
C GLY A 187 14.64 0.29 -5.22
N LYS A 188 15.19 1.50 -5.05
CA LYS A 188 15.49 2.04 -3.72
C LYS A 188 15.19 3.53 -3.72
N TYR A 189 14.11 3.93 -3.05
CA TYR A 189 13.85 5.32 -2.72
C TYR A 189 14.11 5.54 -1.23
N PHE A 190 15.01 6.47 -0.96
CA PHE A 190 15.31 6.99 0.36
C PHE A 190 14.23 8.06 0.66
N LEU A 191 13.34 7.83 1.63
CA LEU A 191 12.45 8.86 2.14
C LEU A 191 13.27 9.97 2.79
N VAL A 192 13.09 11.20 2.29
CA VAL A 192 13.81 12.38 2.74
C VAL A 192 12.84 13.45 3.20
N ASP A 193 13.32 14.34 4.05
CA ASP A 193 12.53 15.44 4.60
C ASP A 193 11.92 16.32 3.49
N CYS A 194 10.83 17.04 3.79
CA CYS A 194 10.13 17.89 2.81
C CYS A 194 10.99 19.06 2.28
N GLY A 195 12.13 19.34 2.94
CA GLY A 195 13.15 20.28 2.47
C GLY A 195 14.23 19.67 1.58
N PHE A 196 14.22 18.35 1.34
CA PHE A 196 15.19 17.68 0.49
C PHE A 196 14.66 17.61 -0.95
N PRO A 197 15.45 17.92 -1.97
CA PRO A 197 15.01 17.81 -3.35
C PRO A 197 14.78 16.34 -3.75
N ASN A 198 13.67 16.05 -4.41
CA ASN A 198 13.44 14.77 -5.09
C ASN A 198 14.58 14.52 -6.10
N ARG A 199 15.33 13.43 -5.94
CA ARG A 199 16.45 13.05 -6.82
C ARG A 199 16.38 11.57 -7.16
N ARG A 200 17.17 11.09 -8.12
CA ARG A 200 17.29 9.66 -8.43
C ARG A 200 17.59 8.91 -7.11
N GLN A 201 16.72 7.96 -6.75
CA GLN A 201 16.73 7.22 -5.49
C GLN A 201 16.28 7.99 -4.22
N PHE A 202 15.77 9.22 -4.26
CA PHE A 202 15.34 9.97 -3.07
C PHE A 202 13.94 10.57 -3.27
N LEU A 203 13.05 10.38 -2.28
CA LEU A 203 11.65 10.80 -2.35
C LEU A 203 11.29 11.67 -1.14
N ALA A 204 11.07 12.97 -1.38
CA ALA A 204 10.60 13.97 -0.44
C ALA A 204 9.08 14.11 -0.50
N GLN A 205 8.44 14.36 0.65
CA GLN A 205 7.00 14.62 0.69
C GLN A 205 6.66 15.92 -0.06
N PHE A 206 5.71 15.82 -1.00
CA PHE A 206 5.34 16.89 -1.93
C PHE A 206 4.68 18.09 -1.23
N ARG A 207 5.32 19.27 -1.25
CA ARG A 207 4.69 20.56 -0.94
C ARG A 207 4.58 21.40 -2.22
N GLY A 208 3.54 21.13 -3.00
CA GLY A 208 2.84 22.14 -3.79
C GLY A 208 3.50 22.84 -4.99
N VAL A 209 4.81 22.81 -5.24
CA VAL A 209 5.45 23.46 -6.43
C VAL A 209 6.73 22.73 -6.86
N ARG A 210 7.03 22.69 -8.17
CA ARG A 210 8.17 21.96 -8.79
C ARG A 210 9.46 22.80 -8.77
N TYR A 211 10.59 22.18 -8.43
CA TYR A 211 11.94 22.76 -8.55
C TYR A 211 12.77 21.96 -9.56
N HIS A 212 13.61 22.64 -10.36
CA HIS A 212 14.53 22.04 -11.34
C HIS A 212 15.98 22.03 -10.83
N LEU A 213 16.71 20.94 -11.08
CA LEU A 213 18.05 20.67 -10.54
C LEU A 213 19.20 21.48 -11.15
N GLN A 214 18.99 22.20 -12.26
CA GLN A 214 20.05 22.92 -12.98
C GLN A 214 20.44 24.26 -12.34
N ASP A 215 19.59 24.82 -11.48
CA ASP A 215 19.77 26.18 -10.94
C ASP A 215 20.79 26.26 -9.78
N PHE A 216 21.30 25.13 -9.28
CA PHE A 216 22.15 25.05 -8.08
C PHE A 216 23.55 24.50 -8.34
N ALA A 217 23.91 24.19 -9.59
CA ALA A 217 25.19 23.57 -9.92
C ALA A 217 26.36 24.57 -10.06
N SER A 218 26.13 25.88 -10.00
CA SER A 218 27.19 26.86 -10.20
C SER A 218 26.94 28.20 -9.49
N GLN A 219 27.98 28.67 -8.80
CA GLN A 219 28.13 29.98 -8.13
C GLN A 219 27.47 30.15 -6.76
N GLY A 220 28.19 29.77 -5.68
CA GLY A 220 28.16 30.45 -4.37
C GLY A 220 26.81 30.78 -3.73
N ARG A 221 25.74 30.03 -4.05
CA ARG A 221 24.37 30.26 -3.59
C ARG A 221 23.91 29.15 -2.65
N ASP A 222 24.75 28.81 -1.68
CA ASP A 222 24.31 27.98 -0.56
C ASP A 222 23.24 28.75 0.24
N PRO A 223 22.04 28.18 0.46
CA PRO A 223 21.02 28.85 1.24
C PRO A 223 21.45 28.93 2.72
N ALA A 224 21.70 30.14 3.20
CA ALA A 224 21.90 30.40 4.62
C ALA A 224 20.57 30.27 5.39
N THR A 225 20.63 29.61 6.54
CA THR A 225 19.49 29.44 7.43
C THR A 225 19.26 30.76 8.18
N ARG A 226 18.05 31.32 8.07
CA ARG A 226 17.58 32.31 9.04
C ARG A 226 16.75 31.57 10.09
N SER A 227 17.11 31.80 11.35
CA SER A 227 16.47 31.31 12.58
C SER A 227 14.98 31.58 12.61
#